data_AF-A0A7W0X048-F1
#
_entry.id   AF-A0A7W0X048-F1
#
_cell.length_a   1.000
_cell.length_b   1.000
_cell.length_c   1.000
_cell.angle_alpha   90.00
_cell.angle_beta   90.00
_cell.angle_gamma   90.00
#
_symmetry.space_group_name_H-M   'P 1'
#
loop_
_entity.id
_entity.type
_entity.pdbx_description
1 polymer ?
#
loop_
_entity_poly.entity_id
_entity_poly.type
_entity_poly.pdbx_seq_one_letter_code
_entity_poly.pdbx_strand_id
1 'polypeptide(L)'
;MRGWITILLVGCAMQPQPQPQPQPQSTHKKPRELDQELRTSAAKVVPAEQAERSGLVESTLRTPFEGGADGTRLVEELLARADASRVELIADLAIYLQTRDPRDGRAVECRSSIVPETLTVGRTIPEHYEQVSVSRPVSRTVTENEYRCKPVTKYENRAHTESQQKCGSVTRPVTRTRTAYRSQYDSYSKSYRQVPYTETYTAYESRYECRSEPVTRYKMEAVSRTECSSHLVTKSVTRYEFQFETRFVPARLETITRQRLRELDPECYAVPVGGPPSAALMNRIEGRAFTKRAR
;
A
#
# COMPACT_ATOMS: atom_id res chain seq x y z
N MET A 1 66.01 -20.57 -14.16
CA MET A 1 65.09 -21.71 -14.19
C MET A 1 64.18 -21.57 -15.40
N ARG A 2 63.93 -22.69 -16.07
CA ARG A 2 63.31 -22.82 -17.40
C ARG A 2 61.78 -22.67 -17.34
N GLY A 3 61.22 -21.86 -18.27
CA GLY A 3 59.87 -21.93 -18.86
C GLY A 3 58.66 -21.92 -17.90
N TRP A 4 57.42 -21.70 -18.32
CA TRP A 4 56.78 -21.83 -19.63
C TRP A 4 55.71 -20.74 -19.79
N ILE A 5 55.50 -20.25 -21.01
CA ILE A 5 54.34 -19.42 -21.39
C ILE A 5 53.34 -20.34 -22.09
N THR A 6 52.12 -20.39 -21.59
CA THR A 6 51.01 -21.11 -22.22
C THR A 6 50.11 -20.11 -22.94
N ILE A 7 50.04 -20.25 -24.26
CA ILE A 7 49.09 -19.56 -25.14
C ILE A 7 47.83 -20.42 -25.20
N LEU A 8 46.68 -19.85 -24.87
CA LEU A 8 45.37 -20.44 -25.14
C LEU A 8 44.58 -19.51 -26.05
N LEU A 9 44.47 -19.93 -27.31
CA LEU A 9 43.45 -19.49 -28.26
C LEU A 9 42.12 -20.14 -27.85
N VAL A 10 41.08 -19.32 -27.65
CA VAL A 10 39.69 -19.80 -27.61
C VAL A 10 38.86 -18.86 -28.47
N GLY A 11 38.11 -19.50 -29.38
CA GLY A 11 37.43 -18.91 -30.50
C GLY A 11 36.13 -18.19 -30.17
N CYS A 12 35.64 -17.51 -31.20
CA CYS A 12 34.33 -16.90 -31.25
C CYS A 12 33.22 -17.94 -31.04
N ALA A 13 32.36 -17.70 -30.07
CA ALA A 13 31.06 -18.34 -29.96
C ALA A 13 29.99 -17.33 -29.50
N MET A 14 28.79 -17.54 -30.03
CA MET A 14 27.61 -16.68 -30.04
C MET A 14 27.14 -16.11 -28.68
N GLN A 15 26.49 -14.95 -28.80
CA GLN A 15 25.72 -14.23 -27.77
C GLN A 15 24.68 -15.08 -27.03
N PRO A 16 24.53 -14.84 -25.73
CA PRO A 16 23.23 -14.89 -25.04
C PRO A 16 22.74 -13.48 -24.66
N GLN A 17 21.42 -13.32 -24.68
CA GLN A 17 20.69 -12.11 -24.30
C GLN A 17 21.05 -11.58 -22.89
N PRO A 18 20.95 -10.26 -22.64
CA PRO A 18 21.15 -9.70 -21.30
C PRO A 18 20.00 -10.12 -20.37
N GLN A 19 20.32 -10.98 -19.40
CA GLN A 19 19.48 -11.19 -18.22
C GLN A 19 19.54 -9.95 -17.30
N PRO A 20 18.45 -9.60 -16.60
CA PRO A 20 18.46 -8.51 -15.62
C PRO A 20 19.46 -8.81 -14.51
N GLN A 21 20.42 -7.90 -14.28
CA GLN A 21 21.34 -7.98 -13.15
C GLN A 21 20.55 -7.99 -11.83
N PRO A 22 20.80 -8.94 -10.91
CA PRO A 22 20.41 -8.79 -9.53
C PRO A 22 21.16 -7.58 -8.97
N GLN A 23 20.42 -6.60 -8.45
CA GLN A 23 20.99 -5.45 -7.76
C GLN A 23 21.94 -5.94 -6.65
N PRO A 24 23.13 -5.33 -6.50
CA PRO A 24 24.01 -5.66 -5.39
C PRO A 24 23.27 -5.36 -4.09
N GLN A 25 23.04 -6.40 -3.29
CA GLN A 25 22.62 -6.25 -1.90
C GLN A 25 23.71 -5.47 -1.18
N SER A 26 23.51 -4.16 -1.07
CA SER A 26 24.29 -3.32 -0.18
C SER A 26 24.01 -3.83 1.23
N THR A 27 24.96 -4.58 1.79
CA THR A 27 25.06 -4.78 3.22
C THR A 27 25.46 -3.45 3.85
N HIS A 28 24.49 -2.52 3.90
CA HIS A 28 24.58 -1.37 4.78
C HIS A 28 24.59 -1.94 6.21
N LYS A 29 25.79 -2.15 6.73
CA LYS A 29 26.05 -2.11 8.16
C LYS A 29 25.41 -0.81 8.66
N LYS A 30 24.23 -0.94 9.26
CA LYS A 30 23.54 0.15 9.94
C LYS A 30 24.57 0.79 10.87
N PRO A 31 24.93 2.08 10.70
CA PRO A 31 25.69 2.78 11.71
C PRO A 31 24.93 2.56 13.02
N ARG A 32 25.63 2.08 14.04
CA ARG A 32 25.07 1.91 15.38
C ARG A 32 24.70 3.32 15.84
N GLU A 33 23.44 3.67 15.62
CA GLU A 33 22.81 4.91 16.02
C GLU A 33 22.90 4.97 17.54
N LEU A 34 23.97 5.62 18.01
CA LEU A 34 24.22 5.96 19.39
C LEU A 34 23.52 7.30 19.72
N ASP A 35 22.35 7.53 19.11
CA ASP A 35 21.42 8.55 19.56
C ASP A 35 20.56 7.88 20.64
N GLN A 36 21.14 7.72 21.82
CA GLN A 36 20.37 7.44 23.02
C GLN A 36 19.63 8.75 23.31
N GLU A 37 18.47 8.92 22.68
CA GLU A 37 17.58 10.06 22.90
C GLU A 37 17.19 10.07 24.38
N LEU A 38 17.86 10.93 25.16
CA LEU A 38 17.49 11.28 26.53
C LEU A 38 15.97 11.53 26.54
N ARG A 39 15.26 10.94 27.50
CA ARG A 39 13.82 11.19 27.68
C ARG A 39 13.59 12.70 27.70
N THR A 40 12.59 13.19 26.96
CA THR A 40 12.26 14.61 26.89
C THR A 40 11.85 15.13 28.26
N SER A 41 12.82 15.64 29.01
CA SER A 41 12.66 16.34 30.29
C SER A 41 11.98 17.69 30.07
N ALA A 42 11.06 18.05 30.96
CA ALA A 42 10.42 19.37 30.93
C ALA A 42 11.37 20.46 31.46
N ALA A 43 12.19 20.13 32.45
CA ALA A 43 13.26 20.98 32.96
C ALA A 43 14.36 21.14 31.91
N LYS A 44 14.72 22.39 31.62
CA LYS A 44 15.77 22.74 30.65
C LYS A 44 17.07 23.10 31.35
N VAL A 45 18.17 22.47 30.94
CA VAL A 45 19.50 22.90 31.37
C VAL A 45 19.91 24.12 30.57
N VAL A 46 20.25 25.21 31.25
CA VAL A 46 20.59 26.51 30.66
C VAL A 46 21.86 27.08 31.29
N PRO A 47 22.54 28.04 30.64
CA PRO A 47 23.63 28.80 31.26
C PRO A 47 23.15 29.56 32.51
N ALA A 48 24.03 29.72 33.51
CA ALA A 48 23.72 30.42 34.77
C ALA A 48 23.13 31.81 34.57
N GLU A 49 23.73 32.61 33.68
CA GLU A 49 23.26 33.96 33.36
C GLU A 49 21.82 33.99 32.86
N GLN A 50 21.39 32.95 32.13
CA GLN A 50 20.03 32.86 31.61
C GLN A 50 19.03 32.51 32.72
N ALA A 51 19.40 31.60 33.61
CA ALA A 51 18.56 31.23 34.73
C ALA A 51 18.38 32.39 35.72
N GLU A 52 19.43 33.17 35.99
CA GLU A 52 19.36 34.32 36.90
C GLU A 52 18.45 35.44 36.38
N ARG A 53 18.40 35.63 35.06
CA ARG A 53 17.50 36.61 34.42
C ARG A 53 16.03 36.18 34.41
N SER A 54 15.73 34.94 34.77
CA SER A 54 14.36 34.40 34.68
C SER A 54 13.41 34.90 35.77
N GLY A 55 13.93 35.44 36.88
CA GLY A 55 13.14 35.86 38.03
C GLY A 55 12.45 34.72 38.80
N LEU A 56 12.88 33.48 38.55
CA LEU A 56 12.39 32.27 39.22
C LEU A 56 13.01 32.11 40.61
N VAL A 57 12.39 31.28 41.45
CA VAL A 57 12.91 30.96 42.79
C VAL A 57 13.98 29.88 42.67
N GLU A 58 15.18 30.22 43.15
CA GLU A 58 16.33 29.32 43.18
C GLU A 58 16.24 28.33 44.35
N SER A 59 16.62 27.09 44.07
CA SER A 59 16.82 26.00 45.03
C SER A 59 17.97 25.12 44.55
N THR A 60 18.57 24.32 45.43
CA THR A 60 19.63 23.38 45.04
C THR A 60 19.05 21.98 44.90
N LEU A 61 19.22 21.37 43.73
CA LEU A 61 18.98 19.94 43.54
C LEU A 61 20.28 19.18 43.65
N ARG A 62 20.26 18.11 44.45
CA ARG A 62 21.42 17.29 44.72
C ARG A 62 21.04 15.81 44.80
N THR A 63 21.84 14.96 44.17
CA THR A 63 21.69 13.51 44.23
C THR A 63 23.05 12.87 44.52
N PRO A 64 23.23 12.21 45.69
CA PRO A 64 24.44 11.46 45.97
C PRO A 64 24.49 10.17 45.12
N PHE A 65 25.69 9.67 44.83
CA PHE A 65 25.88 8.42 44.10
C PHE A 65 27.13 7.67 44.57
N GLU A 66 27.22 6.39 44.21
CA GLU A 66 28.37 5.53 44.54
C GLU A 66 29.38 5.43 43.39
N GLY A 67 30.61 5.00 43.69
CA GLY A 67 31.65 4.81 42.65
C GLY A 67 31.20 3.85 41.54
N GLY A 68 31.50 4.20 40.29
CA GLY A 68 31.13 3.40 39.11
C GLY A 68 29.75 3.70 38.51
N ALA A 69 29.07 4.75 38.98
CA ALA A 69 27.82 5.22 38.37
C ALA A 69 28.04 5.77 36.94
N ASP A 70 27.08 5.49 36.05
CA ASP A 70 27.04 6.05 34.70
C ASP A 70 26.60 7.52 34.75
N GLY A 71 27.49 8.43 34.33
CA GLY A 71 27.24 9.87 34.33
C GLY A 71 25.97 10.26 33.57
N THR A 72 25.64 9.55 32.48
CA THR A 72 24.42 9.80 31.69
C THR A 72 23.17 9.53 32.53
N ARG A 73 23.15 8.39 33.23
CA ARG A 73 22.04 8.02 34.10
C ARG A 73 21.88 8.96 35.28
N LEU A 74 23.00 9.44 35.85
CA LEU A 74 22.95 10.42 36.94
C LEU A 74 22.29 11.74 36.50
N VAL A 75 22.60 12.19 35.28
CA VAL A 75 21.95 13.37 34.70
C VAL A 75 20.47 13.10 34.45
N GLU A 76 20.11 11.97 33.84
CA GLU A 76 18.70 11.59 33.62
C GLU A 76 17.89 11.55 34.92
N GLU A 77 18.44 10.94 35.97
CA GLU A 77 17.78 10.83 37.27
C GLU A 77 17.60 12.21 37.94
N LEU A 78 18.60 13.08 37.83
CA LEU A 78 18.49 14.45 38.34
C LEU A 78 17.42 15.24 37.58
N LEU A 79 17.39 15.14 36.25
CA LEU A 79 16.39 15.79 35.40
C LEU A 79 14.98 15.26 35.69
N ALA A 80 14.82 13.95 35.85
CA ALA A 80 13.54 13.36 36.23
C ALA A 80 13.07 13.84 37.62
N ARG A 81 14.00 14.04 38.57
CA ARG A 81 13.68 14.63 39.89
C ARG A 81 13.30 16.10 39.78
N ALA A 82 13.95 16.84 38.88
CA ALA A 82 13.63 18.22 38.59
C ALA A 82 12.22 18.34 38.00
N ASP A 83 11.86 17.47 37.06
CA ASP A 83 10.51 17.37 36.50
C ASP A 83 9.45 17.06 37.57
N ALA A 84 9.71 16.06 38.42
CA ALA A 84 8.83 15.72 39.54
C ALA A 84 8.64 16.89 40.51
N SER A 85 9.65 17.74 40.65
CA SER A 85 9.65 18.94 41.50
C SER A 85 9.16 20.20 40.77
N ARG A 86 8.66 20.06 39.53
CA ARG A 86 8.19 21.17 38.66
C ARG A 86 9.23 22.28 38.47
N VAL A 87 10.49 21.89 38.38
CA VAL A 87 11.61 22.78 38.04
C VAL A 87 11.52 23.12 36.55
N GLU A 88 11.67 24.39 36.22
CA GLU A 88 11.62 24.86 34.83
C GLU A 88 13.01 24.93 34.21
N LEU A 89 13.97 25.47 34.96
CA LEU A 89 15.34 25.65 34.51
C LEU A 89 16.32 25.04 35.52
N ILE A 90 17.40 24.46 35.01
CA ILE A 90 18.54 24.01 35.80
C ILE A 90 19.78 24.72 35.27
N ALA A 91 20.56 25.33 36.14
CA ALA A 91 21.86 25.91 35.82
C ALA A 91 22.96 25.35 36.70
N ASP A 92 24.21 25.61 36.32
CA ASP A 92 25.42 25.18 37.05
C ASP A 92 25.43 23.69 37.38
N LEU A 93 24.90 22.87 36.46
CA LEU A 93 24.88 21.42 36.60
C LEU A 93 26.32 20.90 36.63
N ALA A 94 26.70 20.17 37.67
CA ALA A 94 28.03 19.61 37.81
C ALA A 94 28.03 18.28 38.57
N ILE A 95 28.99 17.43 38.21
CA ILE A 95 29.31 16.20 38.91
C ILE A 95 30.50 16.47 39.83
N TYR A 96 30.36 16.11 41.09
CA TYR A 96 31.41 16.21 42.10
C TYR A 96 31.86 14.80 42.45
N LEU A 97 33.14 14.53 42.22
CA LEU A 97 33.80 13.28 42.54
C LEU A 97 34.81 13.52 43.65
N GLN A 98 34.83 12.63 44.62
CA GLN A 98 35.76 12.68 45.72
C GLN A 98 36.76 11.56 45.60
N THR A 99 38.03 11.93 45.69
CA THR A 99 39.15 11.02 45.60
C THR A 99 40.22 11.42 46.60
N ARG A 100 41.26 10.60 46.71
CA ARG A 100 42.48 10.96 47.43
C ARG A 100 43.57 11.25 46.42
N ASP A 101 44.32 12.32 46.64
CA ASP A 101 45.50 12.59 45.83
C ASP A 101 46.49 11.43 46.01
N PRO A 102 46.93 10.78 44.93
CA PRO A 102 47.86 9.65 45.01
C PRO A 102 49.23 10.04 45.58
N ARG A 103 49.59 11.33 45.60
CA ARG A 103 50.91 11.80 46.05
C ARG A 103 50.98 12.04 47.55
N ASP A 104 49.95 12.65 48.13
CA ASP A 104 49.95 13.07 49.54
C ASP A 104 48.80 12.48 50.37
N GLY A 105 47.90 11.70 49.74
CA GLY A 105 46.79 11.04 50.39
C GLY A 105 45.67 11.97 50.87
N ARG A 106 45.74 13.27 50.57
CA ARG A 106 44.74 14.25 50.98
C ARG A 106 43.45 14.07 50.19
N ALA A 107 42.32 14.41 50.82
CA ALA A 107 41.03 14.40 50.14
C ALA A 107 40.96 15.54 49.12
N VAL A 108 40.57 15.18 47.90
CA VAL A 108 40.42 16.09 46.76
C VAL A 108 39.00 15.94 46.22
N GLU A 109 38.35 17.08 45.96
CA GLU A 109 37.06 17.13 45.27
C GLU A 109 37.26 17.63 43.85
N CYS A 110 36.93 16.79 42.87
CA CYS A 110 36.96 17.12 41.46
C CYS A 110 35.55 17.47 40.99
N ARG A 111 35.39 18.66 40.41
CA ARG A 111 34.15 19.17 39.85
C ARG A 111 34.21 19.12 38.33
N SER A 112 33.27 18.43 37.73
CA SER A 112 33.07 18.36 36.28
C SER A 112 31.78 19.09 35.92
N SER A 113 31.87 20.17 35.13
CA SER A 113 30.71 20.99 34.78
C SER A 113 30.01 20.45 33.54
N ILE A 114 28.68 20.42 33.56
CA ILE A 114 27.83 19.98 32.44
C ILE A 114 27.11 21.19 31.86
N VAL A 115 27.45 21.55 30.62
CA VAL A 115 26.95 22.75 29.96
C VAL A 115 26.10 22.39 28.72
N PRO A 116 25.07 23.19 28.40
CA PRO A 116 24.35 23.04 27.16
C PRO A 116 25.21 23.49 25.97
N GLU A 117 25.27 22.67 24.93
CA GLU A 117 25.98 22.94 23.69
C GLU A 117 25.01 22.83 22.50
N THR A 118 25.02 23.83 21.63
CA THR A 118 24.25 23.81 20.38
C THR A 118 25.07 23.14 19.28
N LEU A 119 24.54 22.04 18.76
CA LEU A 119 25.08 21.36 17.58
C LEU A 119 24.22 21.65 16.36
N THR A 120 24.87 22.00 15.26
CA THR A 120 24.27 21.97 13.93
C THR A 120 24.51 20.60 13.32
N VAL A 121 23.46 19.79 13.19
CA VAL A 121 23.54 18.47 12.57
C VAL A 121 22.82 18.51 11.23
N GLY A 122 23.47 17.96 10.19
CA GLY A 122 22.82 17.73 8.90
C GLY A 122 21.84 16.58 9.00
N ARG A 123 20.56 16.83 8.73
CA ARG A 123 19.52 15.82 8.62
C ARG A 123 19.06 15.74 7.18
N THR A 124 19.13 14.55 6.61
CA THR A 124 18.54 14.28 5.30
C THR A 124 17.03 14.15 5.44
N ILE A 125 16.28 15.03 4.78
CA ILE A 125 14.84 14.87 4.62
C ILE A 125 14.60 14.01 3.37
N PRO A 126 13.90 12.88 3.49
CA PRO A 126 13.62 12.02 2.35
C PRO A 126 12.68 12.72 1.36
N GLU A 127 12.66 12.21 0.14
CA GLU A 127 11.69 12.64 -0.87
C GLU A 127 10.26 12.41 -0.37
N HIS A 128 9.39 13.38 -0.63
CA HIS A 128 7.98 13.29 -0.26
C HIS A 128 7.11 14.09 -1.22
N TYR A 129 5.82 13.83 -1.18
CA TYR A 129 4.83 14.59 -1.93
C TYR A 129 4.14 15.58 -1.00
N GLU A 130 4.11 16.84 -1.39
CA GLU A 130 3.44 17.91 -0.66
C GLU A 130 2.19 18.37 -1.44
N GLN A 131 1.09 18.60 -0.74
CA GLN A 131 -0.12 19.17 -1.32
C GLN A 131 -0.02 20.70 -1.29
N VAL A 132 0.07 21.33 -2.46
CA VAL A 132 0.20 22.77 -2.60
C VAL A 132 -1.09 23.35 -3.19
N SER A 133 -1.55 24.48 -2.64
CA SER A 133 -2.69 25.20 -3.20
C SER A 133 -2.33 25.79 -4.57
N VAL A 134 -3.20 25.59 -5.56
CA VAL A 134 -3.02 26.11 -6.91
C VAL A 134 -3.45 27.58 -6.93
N SER A 135 -2.50 28.51 -6.99
CA SER A 135 -2.74 29.96 -6.88
C SER A 135 -3.31 30.64 -8.13
N ARG A 136 -3.43 29.91 -9.26
CA ARG A 136 -4.02 30.39 -10.51
C ARG A 136 -4.75 29.26 -11.23
N PRO A 137 -5.93 29.49 -11.82
CA PRO A 137 -6.66 28.44 -12.50
C PRO A 137 -5.82 27.86 -13.65
N VAL A 138 -5.50 26.56 -13.54
CA VAL A 138 -4.73 25.84 -14.56
C VAL A 138 -5.71 25.18 -15.51
N SER A 139 -5.70 25.61 -16.77
CA SER A 139 -6.40 24.92 -17.86
C SER A 139 -5.51 23.80 -18.39
N ARG A 140 -5.93 22.55 -18.29
CA ARG A 140 -5.26 21.41 -18.92
C ARG A 140 -6.21 20.71 -19.88
N THR A 141 -5.69 20.27 -21.02
CA THR A 141 -6.40 19.38 -21.93
C THR A 141 -6.33 17.97 -21.37
N VAL A 142 -7.48 17.40 -21.05
CA VAL A 142 -7.59 16.01 -20.60
C VAL A 142 -8.24 15.20 -21.71
N THR A 143 -7.61 14.07 -22.05
CA THR A 143 -8.16 13.11 -23.01
C THR A 143 -8.75 11.94 -22.22
N GLU A 144 -10.07 11.79 -22.27
CA GLU A 144 -10.79 10.74 -21.56
C GLU A 144 -11.53 9.82 -22.54
N ASN A 145 -11.75 8.57 -22.14
CA ASN A 145 -12.57 7.64 -22.89
C ASN A 145 -14.04 7.93 -22.62
N GLU A 146 -14.75 8.47 -23.60
CA GLU A 146 -16.19 8.68 -23.53
C GLU A 146 -16.91 7.54 -24.24
N TYR A 147 -17.81 6.85 -23.52
CA TYR A 147 -18.61 5.77 -24.08
C TYR A 147 -19.86 6.34 -24.75
N ARG A 148 -20.02 6.14 -26.06
CA ARG A 148 -21.19 6.63 -26.80
C ARG A 148 -21.89 5.48 -27.49
N CYS A 149 -23.21 5.43 -27.32
CA CYS A 149 -24.09 4.48 -28.00
C CYS A 149 -24.84 5.19 -29.12
N LYS A 150 -24.89 4.58 -30.30
CA LYS A 150 -25.67 5.08 -31.43
C LYS A 150 -26.58 3.97 -31.98
N PRO A 151 -27.82 4.28 -32.38
CA PRO A 151 -28.65 3.32 -33.08
C PRO A 151 -28.04 3.06 -34.47
N VAL A 152 -27.78 1.80 -34.79
CA VAL A 152 -27.29 1.36 -36.09
C VAL A 152 -28.31 0.39 -36.67
N THR A 153 -28.73 0.64 -37.91
CA THR A 153 -29.60 -0.27 -38.66
C THR A 153 -28.73 -1.25 -39.43
N LYS A 154 -28.86 -2.56 -39.14
CA LYS A 154 -28.21 -3.63 -39.90
C LYS A 154 -29.26 -4.47 -40.62
N TYR A 155 -28.92 -4.92 -41.82
CA TYR A 155 -29.75 -5.85 -42.57
C TYR A 155 -29.38 -7.28 -42.18
N GLU A 156 -30.33 -8.01 -41.62
CA GLU A 156 -30.17 -9.40 -41.20
C GLU A 156 -31.13 -10.29 -41.99
N ASN A 157 -30.64 -11.45 -42.44
CA ASN A 157 -31.49 -12.46 -43.08
C ASN A 157 -32.20 -13.25 -41.98
N ARG A 158 -33.52 -13.10 -41.88
CA ARG A 158 -34.35 -13.87 -40.95
C ARG A 158 -35.16 -14.91 -41.70
N ALA A 159 -35.22 -16.10 -41.13
CA ALA A 159 -36.08 -17.18 -41.64
C ALA A 159 -37.52 -16.88 -41.22
N HIS A 160 -38.41 -16.79 -42.20
CA HIS A 160 -39.84 -16.66 -42.01
C HIS A 160 -40.51 -17.96 -42.49
N THR A 161 -41.28 -18.60 -41.62
CA THR A 161 -41.99 -19.84 -41.97
C THR A 161 -43.41 -19.50 -42.37
N GLU A 162 -43.73 -19.64 -43.65
CA GLU A 162 -45.07 -19.46 -44.19
C GLU A 162 -45.73 -20.81 -44.44
N SER A 163 -47.00 -20.94 -44.11
CA SER A 163 -47.77 -22.13 -44.47
C SER A 163 -48.22 -22.03 -45.92
N GLN A 164 -47.80 -22.97 -46.77
CA GLN A 164 -48.28 -23.08 -48.14
C GLN A 164 -49.20 -24.29 -48.28
N GLN A 165 -50.38 -24.07 -48.86
CA GLN A 165 -51.33 -25.15 -49.11
C GLN A 165 -50.95 -25.85 -50.41
N LYS A 166 -50.47 -27.09 -50.31
CA LYS A 166 -50.26 -27.96 -51.47
C LYS A 166 -51.44 -28.89 -51.61
N CYS A 167 -52.03 -28.91 -52.79
CA CYS A 167 -53.16 -29.77 -53.11
C CYS A 167 -52.78 -30.75 -54.22
N GLY A 168 -53.19 -32.00 -54.07
CA GLY A 168 -52.89 -33.04 -55.04
C GLY A 168 -53.88 -34.20 -54.96
N SER A 169 -53.93 -34.99 -56.04
CA SER A 169 -54.67 -36.25 -56.05
C SER A 169 -53.90 -37.31 -55.25
N VAL A 170 -54.48 -37.78 -54.16
CA VAL A 170 -53.96 -38.87 -53.35
C VAL A 170 -54.83 -40.10 -53.61
N THR A 171 -54.20 -41.20 -54.00
CA THR A 171 -54.91 -42.47 -54.21
C THR A 171 -54.87 -43.28 -52.93
N ARG A 172 -56.04 -43.61 -52.36
CA ARG A 172 -56.13 -44.43 -51.15
C ARG A 172 -56.78 -45.79 -51.46
N PRO A 173 -56.23 -46.90 -50.94
CA PRO A 173 -56.90 -48.19 -51.04
C PRO A 173 -58.12 -48.21 -50.12
N VAL A 174 -59.28 -48.54 -50.69
CA VAL A 174 -60.55 -48.71 -49.98
C VAL A 174 -61.00 -50.14 -50.16
N THR A 175 -61.17 -50.86 -49.05
CA THR A 175 -61.67 -52.24 -49.08
C THR A 175 -63.17 -52.21 -49.35
N ARG A 176 -63.62 -52.88 -50.40
CA ARG A 176 -65.04 -53.07 -50.72
C ARG A 176 -65.38 -54.56 -50.71
N THR A 177 -66.62 -54.85 -50.37
CA THR A 177 -67.21 -56.19 -50.46
C THR A 177 -68.19 -56.22 -51.61
N ARG A 178 -68.16 -57.28 -52.41
CA ARG A 178 -69.22 -57.60 -53.38
C ARG A 178 -69.73 -59.00 -53.14
N THR A 179 -71.04 -59.18 -53.31
CA THR A 179 -71.65 -60.51 -53.32
C THR A 179 -71.48 -61.10 -54.70
N ALA A 180 -70.73 -62.20 -54.81
CA ALA A 180 -70.61 -63.00 -56.01
C ALA A 180 -71.33 -64.33 -55.80
N TYR A 181 -71.66 -65.03 -56.88
CA TYR A 181 -72.30 -66.34 -56.79
C TYR A 181 -71.35 -67.39 -57.35
N ARG A 182 -71.19 -68.51 -56.64
CA ARG A 182 -70.43 -69.67 -57.12
C ARG A 182 -71.38 -70.82 -57.36
N SER A 183 -71.24 -71.48 -58.49
CA SER A 183 -71.96 -72.73 -58.76
C SER A 183 -71.36 -73.84 -57.88
N GLN A 184 -72.14 -74.33 -56.94
CA GLN A 184 -71.80 -75.51 -56.13
C GLN A 184 -72.66 -76.68 -56.60
N TYR A 185 -72.01 -77.80 -56.89
CA TYR A 185 -72.70 -79.02 -57.30
C TYR A 185 -73.26 -79.71 -56.05
N ASP A 186 -74.57 -79.96 -56.05
CA ASP A 186 -75.23 -80.72 -54.99
C ASP A 186 -75.39 -82.17 -55.45
N SER A 187 -74.66 -83.08 -54.79
CA SER A 187 -74.61 -84.50 -55.17
C SER A 187 -75.93 -85.23 -54.94
N TYR A 188 -76.78 -84.73 -54.05
CA TYR A 188 -78.05 -85.37 -53.69
C TYR A 188 -79.16 -85.04 -54.69
N SER A 189 -79.25 -83.78 -55.12
CA SER A 189 -80.21 -83.31 -56.13
C SER A 189 -79.72 -83.41 -57.57
N LYS A 190 -78.45 -83.80 -57.79
CA LYS A 190 -77.76 -83.84 -59.09
C LYS A 190 -77.94 -82.54 -59.91
N SER A 191 -77.95 -81.40 -59.22
CA SER A 191 -78.13 -80.08 -59.84
C SER A 191 -77.08 -79.09 -59.34
N TYR A 192 -76.82 -78.05 -60.14
CA TYR A 192 -75.97 -76.94 -59.72
C TYR A 192 -76.81 -75.86 -59.04
N ARG A 193 -76.44 -75.49 -57.82
CA ARG A 193 -77.04 -74.35 -57.12
C ARG A 193 -76.05 -73.19 -57.06
N GLN A 194 -76.55 -71.98 -57.29
CA GLN A 194 -75.80 -70.74 -57.11
C GLN A 194 -75.77 -70.41 -55.60
N VAL A 195 -74.61 -70.51 -54.97
CA VAL A 195 -74.42 -70.15 -53.56
C VAL A 195 -73.74 -68.78 -53.49
N PRO A 196 -74.35 -67.77 -52.84
CA PRO A 196 -73.73 -66.47 -52.69
C PRO A 196 -72.52 -66.57 -51.75
N TYR A 197 -71.40 -65.94 -52.13
CA TYR A 197 -70.26 -65.71 -51.25
C TYR A 197 -69.83 -64.25 -51.33
N THR A 198 -69.28 -63.74 -50.24
CA THR A 198 -68.78 -62.36 -50.16
C THR A 198 -67.30 -62.34 -50.50
N GLU A 199 -66.94 -61.62 -51.57
CA GLU A 199 -65.55 -61.37 -51.94
C GLU A 199 -65.16 -59.95 -51.50
N THR A 200 -64.08 -59.84 -50.73
CA THR A 200 -63.44 -58.57 -50.40
C THR A 200 -62.37 -58.23 -51.43
N TYR A 201 -62.44 -57.05 -52.05
CA TYR A 201 -61.40 -56.55 -52.96
C TYR A 201 -60.98 -55.13 -52.59
N THR A 202 -59.76 -54.75 -52.95
CA THR A 202 -59.23 -53.41 -52.74
C THR A 202 -59.46 -52.56 -53.99
N ALA A 203 -60.25 -51.50 -53.86
CA ALA A 203 -60.43 -50.49 -54.89
C ALA A 203 -59.55 -49.27 -54.57
N TYR A 204 -58.87 -48.71 -55.57
CA TYR A 204 -58.09 -47.49 -55.39
C TYR A 204 -58.94 -46.28 -55.77
N GLU A 205 -59.29 -45.45 -54.79
CA GLU A 205 -60.03 -44.20 -55.03
C GLU A 205 -59.06 -43.02 -55.01
N SER A 206 -59.10 -42.18 -56.05
CA SER A 206 -58.41 -40.89 -56.04
C SER A 206 -59.26 -39.86 -55.31
N ARG A 207 -58.68 -39.21 -54.30
CA ARG A 207 -59.28 -38.07 -53.60
C ARG A 207 -58.37 -36.86 -53.72
N TYR A 208 -58.96 -35.69 -53.87
CA TYR A 208 -58.22 -34.44 -53.86
C TYR A 208 -58.01 -34.01 -52.41
N GLU A 209 -56.76 -34.03 -51.95
CA GLU A 209 -56.40 -33.62 -50.59
C GLU A 209 -55.50 -32.40 -50.64
N CYS A 210 -55.80 -31.42 -49.79
CA CYS A 210 -54.94 -30.27 -49.55
C CYS A 210 -54.29 -30.39 -48.18
N ARG A 211 -52.97 -30.18 -48.11
CA ARG A 211 -52.21 -30.15 -46.85
C ARG A 211 -51.42 -28.86 -46.75
N SER A 212 -51.41 -28.29 -45.56
CA SER A 212 -50.59 -27.13 -45.22
C SER A 212 -49.16 -27.58 -44.92
N GLU A 213 -48.21 -27.21 -45.76
CA GLU A 213 -46.79 -27.50 -45.56
C GLU A 213 -46.05 -26.21 -45.15
N PRO A 214 -45.24 -26.25 -44.08
CA PRO A 214 -44.41 -25.10 -43.71
C PRO A 214 -43.28 -24.93 -44.73
N VAL A 215 -43.16 -23.74 -45.31
CA VAL A 215 -42.08 -23.35 -46.21
C VAL A 215 -41.30 -22.21 -45.56
N THR A 216 -40.02 -22.46 -45.26
CA THR A 216 -39.11 -21.45 -44.73
C THR A 216 -38.53 -20.61 -45.86
N ARG A 217 -38.74 -19.30 -45.83
CA ARG A 217 -38.15 -18.32 -46.75
C ARG A 217 -37.25 -17.36 -45.98
N TYR A 218 -36.10 -17.02 -46.54
CA TYR A 218 -35.22 -16.00 -45.95
C TYR A 218 -35.62 -14.63 -46.48
N LYS A 219 -35.92 -13.71 -45.58
CA LYS A 219 -36.21 -12.32 -45.90
C LYS A 219 -35.18 -11.42 -45.22
N MET A 220 -34.70 -10.43 -45.96
CA MET A 220 -33.81 -9.41 -45.43
C MET A 220 -34.64 -8.39 -44.65
N GLU A 221 -34.39 -8.26 -43.35
CA GLU A 221 -35.09 -7.32 -42.46
C GLU A 221 -34.09 -6.32 -41.89
N ALA A 222 -34.52 -5.05 -41.79
CA ALA A 222 -33.74 -4.02 -41.12
C ALA A 222 -33.93 -4.15 -39.60
N VAL A 223 -32.86 -4.50 -38.89
CA VAL A 223 -32.84 -4.64 -37.44
C VAL A 223 -32.06 -3.47 -36.85
N SER A 224 -32.71 -2.65 -36.03
CA SER A 224 -32.02 -1.61 -35.26
C SER A 224 -31.34 -2.23 -34.04
N ARG A 225 -30.03 -2.09 -33.94
CA ARG A 225 -29.25 -2.43 -32.74
C ARG A 225 -28.52 -1.19 -32.24
N THR A 226 -28.43 -1.03 -30.92
CA THR A 226 -27.57 -0.01 -30.31
C THR A 226 -26.15 -0.53 -30.27
N GLU A 227 -25.25 0.11 -31.02
CA GLU A 227 -23.82 -0.14 -30.94
C GLU A 227 -23.16 0.91 -30.08
N CYS A 228 -22.29 0.48 -29.18
CA CYS A 228 -21.60 1.36 -28.25
C CYS A 228 -20.09 1.21 -28.40
N SER A 229 -19.40 2.33 -28.55
CA SER A 229 -17.95 2.39 -28.72
C SER A 229 -17.35 3.47 -27.82
N SER A 230 -16.15 3.20 -27.30
CA SER A 230 -15.35 4.19 -26.59
C SER A 230 -14.61 5.06 -27.60
N HIS A 231 -14.81 6.37 -27.50
CA HIS A 231 -14.07 7.35 -28.28
C HIS A 231 -13.20 8.19 -27.34
N LEU A 232 -11.96 8.46 -27.74
CA LEU A 232 -11.12 9.42 -27.06
C LEU A 232 -11.67 10.82 -27.33
N VAL A 233 -12.07 11.52 -26.27
CA VAL A 233 -12.54 12.91 -26.35
C VAL A 233 -11.59 13.78 -25.54
N THR A 234 -10.98 14.75 -26.20
CA THR A 234 -10.14 15.76 -25.54
C THR A 234 -11.01 16.94 -25.14
N LYS A 235 -11.06 17.26 -23.85
CA LYS A 235 -11.78 18.43 -23.32
C LYS A 235 -10.82 19.32 -22.53
N SER A 236 -11.01 20.63 -22.64
CA SER A 236 -10.32 21.60 -21.77
C SER A 236 -10.98 21.59 -20.40
N VAL A 237 -10.26 21.16 -19.37
CA VAL A 237 -10.73 21.22 -17.98
C VAL A 237 -10.00 22.34 -17.28
N THR A 238 -10.76 23.36 -16.87
CA THR A 238 -10.27 24.46 -16.02
C THR A 238 -10.35 24.00 -14.57
N ARG A 239 -9.20 23.83 -13.90
CA ARG A 239 -9.18 23.56 -12.46
C ARG A 239 -9.14 24.89 -11.68
N TYR A 240 -10.01 25.05 -10.70
CA TYR A 240 -10.15 26.26 -9.87
C TYR A 240 -9.31 26.18 -8.58
N GLU A 241 -9.03 27.34 -7.97
CA GLU A 241 -8.08 27.60 -6.86
C GLU A 241 -8.22 26.74 -5.59
N PHE A 242 -9.31 25.99 -5.44
CA PHE A 242 -9.60 25.16 -4.26
C PHE A 242 -9.14 23.70 -4.37
N GLN A 243 -8.47 23.31 -5.46
CA GLN A 243 -7.93 21.96 -5.62
C GLN A 243 -6.42 21.92 -5.32
N PHE A 244 -6.02 21.04 -4.40
CA PHE A 244 -4.61 20.81 -4.09
C PHE A 244 -3.91 20.06 -5.24
N GLU A 245 -2.73 20.54 -5.64
CA GLU A 245 -1.83 19.79 -6.53
C GLU A 245 -0.77 19.08 -5.69
N THR A 246 -0.57 17.79 -5.95
CA THR A 246 0.53 17.03 -5.36
C THR A 246 1.82 17.37 -6.09
N ARG A 247 2.72 18.08 -5.40
CA ARG A 247 4.05 18.42 -5.89
C ARG A 247 5.08 17.46 -5.31
N PHE A 248 5.94 16.92 -6.16
CA PHE A 248 7.09 16.15 -5.73
C PHE A 248 8.17 17.07 -5.15
N VAL A 249 8.62 16.77 -3.93
CA VAL A 249 9.73 17.46 -3.25
C VAL A 249 10.92 16.49 -3.17
N PRO A 250 12.03 16.78 -3.85
CA PRO A 250 13.21 15.91 -3.83
C PRO A 250 13.88 15.90 -2.45
N ALA A 251 14.60 14.82 -2.15
CA ALA A 251 15.38 14.71 -0.92
C ALA A 251 16.39 15.85 -0.80
N ARG A 252 16.48 16.45 0.40
CA ARG A 252 17.37 17.58 0.67
C ARG A 252 18.03 17.47 2.03
N LEU A 253 19.25 18.02 2.14
CA LEU A 253 19.96 18.14 3.41
C LEU A 253 19.49 19.42 4.10
N GLU A 254 18.92 19.29 5.30
CA GLU A 254 18.61 20.42 6.16
C GLU A 254 19.56 20.44 7.36
N THR A 255 19.95 21.63 7.79
CA THR A 255 20.72 21.79 9.03
C THR A 255 19.75 22.05 10.17
N ILE A 256 19.80 21.20 11.19
CA ILE A 256 18.96 21.33 12.37
C ILE A 256 19.85 21.64 13.56
N THR A 257 19.49 22.67 14.31
CA THR A 257 20.10 22.98 15.59
C THR A 257 19.52 22.05 16.67
N ARG A 258 20.36 21.18 17.24
CA ARG A 258 20.04 20.36 18.41
C ARG A 258 20.79 20.88 19.63
N GLN A 259 20.16 20.83 20.79
CA GLN A 259 20.85 21.06 22.07
C GLN A 259 21.33 19.71 22.61
N ARG A 260 22.60 19.62 22.99
CA ARG A 260 23.14 18.49 23.76
C ARG A 260 23.76 19.00 25.05
N LEU A 261 23.99 18.09 25.98
CA LEU A 261 24.80 18.39 27.17
C LEU A 261 26.23 17.91 26.93
N ARG A 262 27.20 18.73 27.32
CA ARG A 262 28.62 18.41 27.26
C ARG A 262 29.23 18.53 28.65
N GLU A 263 29.94 17.50 29.04
CA GLU A 263 30.80 17.51 30.22
C GLU A 263 32.13 18.22 29.88
N LEU A 264 32.56 19.14 30.73
CA LEU A 264 33.84 19.86 30.64
C LEU A 264 34.93 19.12 31.42
N ASP A 265 36.18 19.51 31.21
CA ASP A 265 37.30 18.91 31.94
C ASP A 265 37.15 19.14 33.46
N PRO A 266 37.46 18.12 34.30
CA PRO A 266 37.27 18.22 35.74
C PRO A 266 38.32 19.13 36.38
N GLU A 267 37.87 20.00 37.29
CA GLU A 267 38.71 20.86 38.10
C GLU A 267 38.76 20.32 39.54
N CYS A 268 39.96 20.04 40.04
CA CYS A 268 40.15 19.39 41.35
C CYS A 268 40.67 20.38 42.40
N TYR A 269 40.03 20.38 43.58
CA TYR A 269 40.30 21.28 44.69
C TYR A 269 40.62 20.48 45.96
N ALA A 270 41.60 20.94 46.74
CA ALA A 270 41.90 20.34 48.05
C ALA A 270 40.78 20.63 49.05
N VAL A 271 40.30 19.61 49.76
CA VAL A 271 39.24 19.79 50.77
C VAL A 271 39.88 20.29 52.07
N PRO A 272 39.47 21.45 52.62
CA PRO A 272 40.06 22.00 53.84
C PRO A 272 39.82 21.08 55.03
N VAL A 273 40.91 20.70 55.71
CA VAL A 273 40.89 19.84 56.90
C VAL A 273 40.32 20.65 58.07
N GLY A 274 39.10 20.33 58.51
CA GLY A 274 38.49 20.93 59.72
C GLY A 274 37.19 21.70 59.51
N GLY A 275 36.62 21.71 58.30
CA GLY A 275 35.22 22.14 58.13
C GLY A 275 34.24 21.15 58.80
N PRO A 276 33.01 21.58 59.14
CA PRO A 276 31.98 20.63 59.60
C PRO A 276 31.87 19.49 58.58
N PRO A 277 31.55 18.25 59.00
CA PRO A 277 31.27 17.13 58.11
C PRO A 277 29.98 17.44 57.34
N SER A 278 30.08 18.37 56.41
CA SER A 278 29.05 18.72 55.47
C SER A 278 28.79 17.48 54.65
N ALA A 279 27.53 17.26 54.26
CA ALA A 279 27.17 16.29 53.24
C ALA A 279 28.10 16.39 52.01
N ALA A 280 28.85 17.49 51.80
CA ALA A 280 30.00 17.65 50.90
C ALA A 280 31.17 16.65 51.05
N LEU A 281 30.99 15.45 51.61
CA LEU A 281 31.98 14.36 51.65
C LEU A 281 31.52 13.10 50.87
N MET A 282 30.65 13.28 49.87
CA MET A 282 30.17 12.20 49.02
C MET A 282 30.13 12.62 47.55
N ASN A 283 30.37 11.64 46.67
CA ASN A 283 30.14 11.80 45.24
C ASN A 283 28.68 12.22 45.02
N ARG A 284 28.47 13.25 44.20
CA ARG A 284 27.14 13.83 43.96
C ARG A 284 27.05 14.49 42.60
N ILE A 285 25.85 14.52 42.06
CA ILE A 285 25.49 15.45 40.99
C ILE A 285 24.64 16.56 41.61
N GLU A 286 24.92 17.79 41.23
CA GLU A 286 24.30 18.99 41.80
C GLU A 286 23.97 19.99 40.69
N GLY A 287 22.85 20.69 40.82
CA GLY A 287 22.46 21.77 39.93
C GLY A 287 21.57 22.78 40.65
N ARG A 288 21.67 24.05 40.23
CA ARG A 288 20.78 25.12 40.69
C ARG A 288 19.47 25.01 39.94
N ALA A 289 18.39 24.74 40.66
CA ALA A 289 17.07 24.52 40.14
C ALA A 289 16.18 25.76 40.35
N PHE A 290 15.49 26.16 39.29
CA PHE A 290 14.68 27.36 39.26
C PHE A 290 13.22 26.99 39.01
N THR A 291 12.36 27.39 39.94
CA THR A 291 10.91 27.07 39.93
C THR A 291 10.07 28.33 39.91
N LYS A 292 8.85 28.24 39.39
CA LYS A 292 7.87 29.33 39.52
C LYS A 292 7.48 29.50 40.97
N ARG A 293 7.41 30.76 41.42
CA ARG A 293 6.88 31.09 42.74
C ARG A 293 5.43 30.57 42.83
N ALA A 294 5.15 29.72 43.81
CA ALA A 294 3.78 29.26 44.06
C ALA A 294 2.88 30.48 44.28
N ARG A 295 1.81 30.58 43.49
CA ARG A 295 0.76 31.58 43.67
C ARG A 295 -0.24 31.10 44.72
#